data_AF-A0A099XX42-F1
#
_entry.id   AF-A0A099XX42-F1
#
_cell.length_a   1.000
_cell.length_b   1.000
_cell.length_c   1.000
_cell.angle_alpha   90.00
_cell.angle_beta   90.00
_cell.angle_gamma   90.00
#
_symmetry.space_group_name_H-M   'P 1'
#
loop_
_entity.id
_entity.type
_entity.pdbx_description
1 polymer ?
#
loop_
_entity_poly.entity_id
_entity_poly.type
_entity_poly.pdbx_seq_one_letter_code
_entity_poly.pdbx_strand_id
1 'polypeptide(L)'
;MKKITLLLFGLLVFYSCLNNDIDTPNYRFEYLPIDSAITPASFTLGEIDTIKVKYTLPNGCYSFDQIYYQTRDTTRIVAITAFVQLDEDCTEAIIQEETKFTVKASQEEDYVFKFFKGKDSNGENIFEEVIVPVN
;
A
#
# COMPACT_ATOMS: atom_id res chain seq x y z
N MET A 1 30.97 30.77 43.55
CA MET A 1 30.86 29.53 42.75
C MET A 1 29.42 29.06 42.76
N LYS A 2 28.58 29.47 41.79
CA LYS A 2 27.17 29.03 41.66
C LYS A 2 26.52 29.37 40.31
N LYS A 3 27.18 30.20 39.48
CA LYS A 3 26.69 30.64 38.15
C LYS A 3 27.31 29.90 36.96
N ILE A 4 28.36 29.11 37.18
CA ILE A 4 29.07 28.36 36.10
C ILE A 4 28.40 27.00 35.84
N THR A 5 27.77 26.39 36.85
CA THR A 5 27.09 25.10 36.72
C THR A 5 25.85 25.14 35.81
N LEU A 6 25.22 26.30 35.66
CA LEU A 6 24.06 26.46 34.76
C LEU A 6 24.47 26.53 33.29
N LEU A 7 25.70 27.01 33.00
CA LEU A 7 26.20 27.17 31.63
C LEU A 7 26.58 25.82 31.01
N LEU A 8 27.09 24.88 31.81
CA LEU A 8 27.49 23.55 31.35
C LEU A 8 26.28 22.66 31.00
N PHE A 9 25.14 22.86 31.68
CA PHE A 9 23.90 22.13 31.39
C PHE A 9 23.23 22.60 30.10
N GLY A 10 23.42 23.88 29.72
CA GLY A 10 22.90 24.45 28.48
C GLY A 10 23.63 23.99 27.22
N LEU A 11 24.89 23.58 27.28
CA LEU A 11 25.61 23.06 26.10
C LEU A 11 25.24 21.60 25.76
N LEU A 12 24.75 20.81 26.72
CA LEU A 12 24.37 19.41 26.51
C LEU A 12 23.04 19.26 25.76
N VAL A 13 22.14 20.24 25.84
CA VAL A 13 20.84 20.21 25.13
C VAL A 13 20.94 20.52 23.62
N PHE A 14 22.08 21.04 23.14
CA PHE A 14 22.28 21.28 21.70
C PHE A 14 22.94 20.12 20.95
N TYR A 15 23.47 19.11 21.66
CA TYR A 15 24.09 17.95 21.03
C TYR A 15 23.09 16.85 20.63
N SER A 16 21.85 16.88 21.15
CA SER A 16 20.84 15.83 20.91
C SER A 16 20.13 15.94 19.55
N CYS A 17 20.54 16.84 18.67
CA CYS A 17 19.93 17.02 17.34
C CYS A 17 20.96 17.04 16.20
N LEU A 18 22.14 16.41 16.37
CA LEU A 18 22.95 16.02 15.22
C LEU A 18 22.45 14.65 14.74
N ASN A 19 21.37 14.67 13.95
CA ASN A 19 20.96 13.50 13.18
C ASN A 19 22.02 13.28 12.10
N ASN A 20 22.99 12.43 12.40
CA ASN A 20 23.95 11.92 11.43
C ASN A 20 23.26 10.77 10.67
N ASP A 21 22.17 11.07 9.97
CA ASP A 21 21.38 10.08 9.21
C ASP A 21 22.10 9.76 7.88
N ILE A 22 23.33 9.24 7.97
CA ILE A 22 24.08 8.72 6.82
C ILE A 22 23.66 7.27 6.51
N ASP A 23 23.05 6.57 7.47
CA ASP A 23 22.77 5.13 7.37
C ASP A 23 21.28 4.75 7.46
N THR A 24 20.33 5.70 7.34
CA THR A 24 18.90 5.35 7.26
C THR A 24 18.55 4.94 5.83
N PRO A 25 18.05 3.71 5.59
CA PRO A 25 17.63 3.30 4.26
C PRO A 25 16.56 4.27 3.73
N ASN A 26 16.80 4.83 2.56
CA ASN A 26 15.83 5.68 1.90
C ASN A 26 14.78 4.79 1.22
N TYR A 27 13.51 4.99 1.54
CA TYR A 27 12.43 4.18 0.98
C TYR A 27 11.13 4.98 0.86
N ARG A 28 10.21 4.49 0.03
CA ARG A 28 8.84 5.00 -0.06
C ARG A 28 7.84 3.88 -0.29
N PHE A 29 6.56 4.20 -0.10
CA PHE A 29 5.44 3.33 -0.47
C PHE A 29 4.73 3.87 -1.70
N GLU A 30 4.38 2.99 -2.62
CA GLU A 30 3.65 3.33 -3.84
C GLU A 30 2.47 2.41 -4.07
N TYR A 31 1.40 2.93 -4.70
CA TYR A 31 0.33 2.09 -5.20
C TYR A 31 0.67 1.57 -6.58
N LEU A 32 0.69 0.24 -6.72
CA LEU A 32 0.83 -0.43 -8.01
C LEU A 32 -0.54 -0.76 -8.61
N PRO A 33 -0.68 -0.66 -9.94
CA PRO A 33 -1.88 -1.09 -10.63
C PRO A 33 -2.08 -2.61 -10.49
N ILE A 34 -3.34 -3.01 -10.43
CA ILE A 34 -3.75 -4.41 -10.48
C ILE A 34 -3.94 -4.79 -11.95
N ASP A 35 -3.15 -5.76 -12.42
CA ASP A 35 -3.21 -6.25 -13.79
C ASP A 35 -4.55 -6.95 -14.05
N SER A 36 -4.95 -7.83 -13.13
CA SER A 36 -6.22 -8.58 -13.19
C SER A 36 -6.67 -9.01 -11.79
N ALA A 37 -7.97 -9.12 -11.58
CA ALA A 37 -8.58 -9.66 -10.38
C ALA A 37 -9.49 -10.85 -10.69
N ILE A 38 -9.53 -11.83 -9.79
CA ILE A 38 -10.47 -12.94 -9.82
C ILE A 38 -11.33 -12.83 -8.57
N THR A 39 -12.61 -12.53 -8.77
CA THR A 39 -13.62 -12.44 -7.71
C THR A 39 -14.51 -13.68 -7.71
N PRO A 40 -15.22 -13.97 -6.60
CA PRO A 40 -16.36 -14.87 -6.63
C PRO A 40 -17.43 -14.37 -7.60
N ALA A 41 -18.27 -15.30 -8.09
CA ALA A 41 -19.42 -14.97 -8.92
C ALA A 41 -20.55 -14.30 -8.11
N SER A 42 -20.65 -14.65 -6.82
CA SER A 42 -21.52 -14.01 -5.84
C SER A 42 -20.95 -14.27 -4.44
N PHE A 43 -21.37 -13.45 -3.48
CA PHE A 43 -21.15 -13.70 -2.05
C PHE A 43 -22.38 -14.32 -1.41
N THR A 44 -22.17 -15.14 -0.37
CA THR A 44 -23.21 -15.58 0.56
C THR A 44 -23.10 -14.78 1.85
N LEU A 45 -24.20 -14.19 2.33
CA LEU A 45 -24.17 -13.38 3.55
C LEU A 45 -23.59 -14.17 4.76
N GLY A 46 -22.58 -13.60 5.40
CA GLY A 46 -21.89 -14.16 6.56
C GLY A 46 -20.68 -15.04 6.23
N GLU A 47 -20.53 -15.48 4.98
CA GLU A 47 -19.40 -16.30 4.53
C GLU A 47 -18.14 -15.48 4.26
N ILE A 48 -17.00 -16.17 4.18
CA ILE A 48 -15.70 -15.58 3.86
C ILE A 48 -15.24 -16.16 2.53
N ASP A 49 -15.05 -15.27 1.57
CA ASP A 49 -14.55 -15.58 0.25
C ASP A 49 -13.15 -15.02 0.03
N THR A 50 -12.46 -15.55 -0.99
CA THR A 50 -11.11 -15.13 -1.35
C THR A 50 -11.10 -14.46 -2.71
N ILE A 51 -10.47 -13.30 -2.79
CA ILE A 51 -10.18 -12.60 -4.04
C ILE A 51 -8.69 -12.74 -4.33
N LYS A 52 -8.35 -13.05 -5.58
CA LYS A 52 -6.97 -13.10 -6.06
C LYS A 52 -6.70 -11.91 -6.97
N VAL A 53 -5.55 -11.28 -6.83
CA VAL A 53 -5.10 -10.21 -7.72
C VAL A 53 -3.70 -10.50 -8.27
N LYS A 54 -3.46 -10.07 -9.50
CA LYS A 54 -2.14 -10.02 -10.14
C LYS A 54 -1.66 -8.59 -10.25
N TYR A 55 -0.36 -8.40 -10.09
CA TYR A 55 0.31 -7.12 -10.24
C TYR A 55 1.74 -7.33 -10.73
N THR A 56 2.32 -6.27 -11.25
CA THR A 56 3.67 -6.28 -11.81
C THR A 56 4.58 -5.36 -11.01
N LEU A 57 5.69 -5.91 -10.52
CA LEU A 57 6.79 -5.16 -9.90
C LEU A 57 7.66 -4.58 -11.02
N PRO A 58 7.86 -3.24 -11.08
CA PRO A 58 8.59 -2.60 -12.16
C PRO A 58 10.07 -2.99 -12.27
N ASN A 59 10.73 -3.25 -11.15
CA ASN A 59 12.16 -3.58 -11.08
C ASN A 59 12.51 -4.23 -9.73
N GLY A 60 13.78 -4.61 -9.53
CA GLY A 60 14.25 -5.30 -8.33
C GLY A 60 14.22 -4.51 -7.01
N CYS A 61 13.92 -3.21 -7.01
CA CYS A 61 13.75 -2.40 -5.81
C CYS A 61 12.31 -2.35 -5.29
N TYR A 62 11.36 -2.87 -6.06
CA TYR A 62 9.97 -2.99 -5.64
C TYR A 62 9.75 -4.34 -4.95
N SER A 63 9.08 -4.31 -3.81
CA SER A 63 8.58 -5.50 -3.14
C SER A 63 7.14 -5.30 -2.69
N PHE A 64 6.38 -6.40 -2.63
CA PHE A 64 5.06 -6.39 -2.03
C PHE A 64 5.12 -5.98 -0.56
N ASP A 65 4.34 -4.98 -0.17
CA ASP A 65 4.14 -4.59 1.23
C ASP A 65 2.81 -5.13 1.74
N GLN A 66 1.71 -4.67 1.17
CA GLN A 66 0.37 -5.07 1.57
C GLN A 66 -0.68 -4.77 0.50
N ILE A 67 -1.91 -5.22 0.74
CA ILE A 67 -3.06 -4.84 -0.07
C ILE A 67 -3.71 -3.61 0.58
N TYR A 68 -3.81 -2.52 -0.17
CA TYR A 68 -4.64 -1.39 0.21
C TYR A 68 -6.11 -1.78 0.00
N TYR A 69 -6.91 -1.64 1.05
CA TYR A 69 -8.33 -1.98 1.03
C TYR A 69 -9.14 -0.91 1.76
N GLN A 70 -9.92 -0.12 1.02
CA GLN A 70 -10.79 0.92 1.58
C GLN A 70 -12.26 0.62 1.29
N THR A 71 -13.07 0.68 2.34
CA THR A 71 -14.53 0.55 2.25
C THR A 71 -15.19 1.92 2.17
N ARG A 72 -16.13 2.09 1.22
CA ARG A 72 -17.06 3.22 1.15
C ARG A 72 -18.44 2.69 0.74
N ASP A 73 -19.39 2.68 1.67
CA ASP A 73 -20.70 2.06 1.46
C ASP A 73 -20.55 0.63 0.92
N THR A 74 -21.12 0.34 -0.26
CA THR A 74 -21.01 -0.96 -0.95
C THR A 74 -19.73 -1.10 -1.78
N THR A 75 -18.95 -0.03 -1.90
CA THR A 75 -17.72 0.00 -2.70
C THR A 75 -16.51 -0.49 -1.90
N ARG A 76 -15.64 -1.26 -2.56
CA ARG A 76 -14.34 -1.71 -2.06
C ARG A 76 -13.24 -1.24 -3.01
N ILE A 77 -12.45 -0.26 -2.58
CA ILE A 77 -11.30 0.24 -3.36
C ILE A 77 -10.09 -0.59 -3.01
N VAL A 78 -9.46 -1.19 -4.01
CA VAL A 78 -8.36 -2.15 -3.85
C VAL A 78 -7.16 -1.73 -4.69
N ALA A 79 -5.98 -1.72 -4.08
CA ALA A 79 -4.69 -1.53 -4.77
C ALA A 79 -3.60 -2.39 -4.11
N ILE A 80 -2.47 -2.53 -4.78
CA ILE A 80 -1.27 -3.10 -4.17
C ILE A 80 -0.43 -1.95 -3.64
N THR A 81 -0.01 -2.03 -2.38
CA THR A 81 1.04 -1.17 -1.86
C THR A 81 2.37 -1.90 -2.03
N ALA A 82 3.32 -1.25 -2.67
CA ALA A 82 4.69 -1.73 -2.78
C ALA A 82 5.61 -0.89 -1.89
N PHE A 83 6.58 -1.57 -1.27
CA PHE A 83 7.75 -0.94 -0.69
C PHE A 83 8.80 -0.74 -1.79
N VAL A 84 9.38 0.45 -1.85
CA VAL A 84 10.37 0.82 -2.87
C VAL A 84 11.64 1.30 -2.19
N GLN A 85 12.73 0.57 -2.37
CA GLN A 85 14.06 1.00 -1.94
C GLN A 85 14.56 2.11 -2.86
N LEU A 86 15.09 3.18 -2.27
CA LEU A 86 15.67 4.31 -2.97
C LEU A 86 17.19 4.28 -2.79
N ASP A 87 17.90 4.81 -3.78
CA ASP A 87 19.37 4.89 -3.79
C ASP A 87 20.09 3.53 -3.82
N GLU A 88 19.42 2.48 -4.29
CA GLU A 88 19.96 1.14 -4.54
C GLU A 88 20.07 0.86 -6.05
N ASP A 89 21.06 0.06 -6.45
CA ASP A 89 21.19 -0.43 -7.83
C ASP A 89 20.18 -1.56 -8.08
N CYS A 90 19.01 -1.20 -8.59
CA CYS A 90 17.92 -2.15 -8.88
C CYS A 90 18.21 -2.98 -10.14
N THR A 91 17.75 -4.23 -10.15
CA THR A 91 17.71 -5.01 -11.41
C THR A 91 16.57 -4.52 -12.29
N GLU A 92 16.73 -4.50 -13.61
CA GLU A 92 15.66 -4.16 -14.57
C GLU A 92 14.64 -5.30 -14.78
N ALA A 93 14.62 -6.29 -13.87
CA ALA A 93 13.73 -7.43 -13.99
C ALA A 93 12.30 -7.03 -13.62
N ILE A 94 11.41 -7.09 -14.60
CA ILE A 94 9.97 -6.95 -14.40
C ILE A 94 9.40 -8.30 -13.95
N ILE A 95 8.77 -8.33 -12.79
CA ILE A 95 8.25 -9.57 -12.18
C ILE A 95 6.76 -9.44 -11.96
N GLN A 96 5.99 -10.41 -12.46
CA GLN A 96 4.56 -10.51 -12.16
C GLN A 96 4.34 -11.42 -10.95
N GLU A 97 3.53 -10.96 -10.01
CA GLU A 97 3.19 -11.68 -8.79
C GLU A 97 1.68 -11.84 -8.62
N GLU A 98 1.29 -12.77 -7.76
CA GLU A 98 -0.09 -13.02 -7.34
C GLU A 98 -0.18 -12.90 -5.82
N THR A 99 -1.21 -12.21 -5.34
CA THR A 99 -1.58 -12.22 -3.92
C THR A 99 -3.08 -12.43 -3.74
N LYS A 100 -3.49 -12.74 -2.51
CA LYS A 100 -4.88 -13.03 -2.15
C LYS A 100 -5.27 -12.29 -0.89
N PHE A 101 -6.53 -11.91 -0.81
CA PHE A 101 -7.15 -11.41 0.41
C PHE A 101 -8.54 -12.01 0.59
N THR A 102 -9.00 -12.03 1.82
CA THR A 102 -10.32 -12.52 2.17
C THR A 102 -11.30 -11.38 2.40
N VAL A 103 -12.55 -11.60 2.01
CA VAL A 103 -13.65 -10.67 2.25
C VAL A 103 -14.75 -11.45 2.97
N LYS A 104 -15.17 -10.96 4.13
CA LYS A 104 -16.37 -11.44 4.79
C LYS A 104 -17.57 -10.68 4.26
N ALA A 105 -18.55 -11.38 3.70
CA ALA A 105 -19.78 -10.79 3.22
C ALA A 105 -20.66 -10.33 4.40
N SER A 106 -20.62 -9.04 4.74
CA SER A 106 -21.30 -8.48 5.91
C SER A 106 -22.44 -7.50 5.59
N GLN A 107 -22.83 -7.38 4.33
CA GLN A 107 -23.92 -6.51 3.86
C GLN A 107 -24.74 -7.28 2.81
N GLU A 108 -25.98 -6.88 2.62
CA GLU A 108 -26.94 -7.52 1.70
C GLU A 108 -26.86 -6.92 0.29
N GLU A 109 -26.34 -5.71 0.15
CA GLU A 109 -26.18 -5.06 -1.15
C GLU A 109 -24.95 -5.56 -1.91
N ASP A 110 -25.04 -5.57 -3.24
CA ASP A 110 -23.95 -5.92 -4.15
C ASP A 110 -22.67 -5.13 -3.85
N TYR A 111 -21.54 -5.84 -3.86
CA TYR A 111 -20.23 -5.25 -3.65
C TYR A 111 -19.70 -4.68 -4.97
N VAL A 112 -19.29 -3.41 -4.95
CA VAL A 112 -18.63 -2.78 -6.10
C VAL A 112 -17.14 -2.72 -5.83
N PHE A 113 -16.38 -3.66 -6.39
CA PHE A 113 -14.92 -3.60 -6.32
C PHE A 113 -14.39 -2.59 -7.34
N LYS A 114 -13.49 -1.72 -6.89
CA LYS A 114 -12.71 -0.79 -7.72
C LYS A 114 -11.24 -1.15 -7.62
N PHE A 115 -10.74 -1.92 -8.57
CA PHE A 115 -9.33 -2.31 -8.64
C PHE A 115 -8.53 -1.21 -9.32
N PHE A 116 -7.55 -0.64 -8.63
CA PHE A 116 -6.74 0.46 -9.14
C PHE A 116 -5.95 0.06 -10.40
N LYS A 117 -6.01 0.89 -11.45
CA LYS A 117 -5.33 0.68 -12.75
C LYS A 117 -4.29 1.75 -13.07
N GLY A 118 -3.89 2.55 -12.09
CA GLY A 118 -2.97 3.66 -12.28
C GLY A 118 -3.69 5.01 -12.32
N LYS A 119 -2.98 6.02 -12.84
CA LYS A 119 -3.51 7.38 -12.99
C LYS A 119 -3.60 7.77 -14.47
N ASP A 120 -4.55 8.62 -14.79
CA ASP A 120 -4.67 9.23 -16.11
C ASP A 120 -3.65 10.37 -16.32
N SER A 121 -3.72 11.05 -17.47
CA SER A 121 -2.85 12.20 -17.78
C SER A 121 -3.05 13.41 -16.87
N ASN A 122 -4.19 13.49 -16.17
CA ASN A 122 -4.52 14.57 -15.22
C ASN A 122 -4.12 14.21 -13.78
N GLY A 123 -3.64 13.00 -13.55
CA GLY A 123 -3.30 12.48 -12.22
C GLY A 123 -4.49 11.89 -11.47
N GLU A 124 -5.63 11.69 -12.13
CA GLU A 124 -6.83 11.07 -11.56
C GLU A 124 -6.73 9.55 -11.56
N ASN A 125 -7.19 8.91 -10.49
CA ASN A 125 -7.11 7.46 -10.35
C ASN A 125 -8.10 6.76 -11.30
N ILE A 126 -7.60 5.76 -12.02
CA ILE A 126 -8.40 4.89 -12.90
C ILE A 126 -8.68 3.59 -12.14
N PHE A 127 -9.89 3.06 -12.31
CA PHE A 127 -10.31 1.79 -11.70
C PHE A 127 -10.96 0.86 -12.72
N GLU A 128 -10.72 -0.43 -12.57
CA GLU A 128 -11.56 -1.50 -13.13
C GLU A 128 -12.64 -1.82 -12.11
N GLU A 129 -13.90 -1.74 -12.52
CA GLU A 129 -15.05 -1.99 -11.65
C GLU A 129 -15.61 -3.39 -11.86
N VAL A 130 -15.80 -4.14 -10.77
CA VAL A 130 -16.41 -5.48 -10.77
C VAL A 130 -17.52 -5.52 -9.73
N ILE A 131 -18.72 -5.88 -10.16
CA ILE A 131 -19.88 -6.04 -9.28
C ILE A 131 -19.98 -7.50 -8.87
N VAL A 132 -19.99 -7.76 -7.56
CA VAL A 132 -20.19 -9.09 -6.97
C VAL A 132 -21.52 -9.07 -6.21
N PRO A 133 -22.56 -9.76 -6.71
CA PRO A 133 -23.86 -9.77 -6.06
C PRO A 133 -23.84 -10.58 -4.76
N VAL A 134 -24.80 -10.31 -3.87
CA VAL A 134 -25.02 -11.09 -2.64
C VAL A 134 -26.29 -11.94 -2.81
N ASN A 135 -26.18 -13.25 -2.58
CA ASN A 135 -27.27 -14.23 -2.72
C ASN A 135 -27.53 -15.01 -1.42
#